data_AF-A0A7K3EY41-F1
#
_entry.id   AF-A0A7K3EY41-F1
#
_cell.length_a   1.000
_cell.length_b   1.000
_cell.length_c   1.000
_cell.angle_alpha   90.00
_cell.angle_beta   90.00
_cell.angle_gamma   90.00
#
_symmetry.space_group_name_H-M   'P 1'
#
loop_
_entity.id
_entity.type
_entity.pdbx_description
1 polymer ?
#
loop_
_entity_poly.entity_id
_entity_poly.type
_entity_poly.pdbx_seq_one_letter_code
_entity_poly.pdbx_strand_id
1 'polypeptide(L)'
;MSGPSRAAYERSELDWNRLRRYAEKVARETRVPRRTRQVVERSERTRQVRSGLFGLFTRQETYTVDVPRTETEDFWVLQSRSWHKKERGQGNQADEDVTALYDYCLTVKGGLVVRVTSETDCFFKGALTFSDRTTSENPMTADDVMLFDFEAERYYREKGRFTIETDRDPDHKRLKHHAKGVGLSLALKRLHQR
;
A
#
# COMPACT_ATOMS: atom_id res chain seq x y z
N MET A 1 25.26 -3.16 25.95
CA MET A 1 25.30 -2.65 24.56
C MET A 1 24.82 -1.21 24.60
N SER A 2 25.67 -0.26 24.21
CA SER A 2 25.26 1.13 24.02
C SER A 2 24.28 1.19 22.84
N GLY A 3 23.13 1.85 23.03
CA GLY A 3 22.13 2.04 21.97
C GLY A 3 22.66 2.87 20.80
N PRO A 4 21.88 3.01 19.72
CA PRO A 4 22.27 3.79 18.56
C PRO A 4 22.59 5.25 18.92
N SER A 5 23.75 5.74 18.45
CA SER A 5 24.20 7.11 18.70
C SER A 5 23.50 8.06 17.75
N ARG A 6 22.64 8.93 18.30
CA ARG A 6 21.94 9.97 17.54
C ARG A 6 22.89 10.91 16.80
N ALA A 7 23.96 11.34 17.47
CA ALA A 7 24.97 12.22 16.86
C ALA A 7 25.72 11.56 15.69
N ALA A 8 25.88 10.23 15.70
CA ALA A 8 26.45 9.51 14.56
C ALA A 8 25.45 9.40 13.41
N TYR A 9 24.18 9.14 13.71
CA TYR A 9 23.11 9.07 12.73
C TYR A 9 22.90 10.40 12.00
N GLU A 10 22.85 11.51 12.73
CA GLU A 10 22.68 12.85 12.17
C GLU A 10 23.81 13.22 11.21
N ARG A 11 25.06 12.83 11.54
CA ARG A 11 26.26 13.02 10.70
C ARG A 11 26.35 12.06 9.52
N SER A 12 25.60 10.95 9.53
CA SER A 12 25.62 10.00 8.42
C SER A 12 24.88 10.56 7.21
N GLU A 13 25.32 10.18 6.01
CA GLU A 13 24.67 10.50 4.76
C GLU A 13 24.01 9.26 4.16
N LEU A 14 22.91 9.47 3.46
CA LEU A 14 22.19 8.41 2.78
C LEU A 14 22.83 8.13 1.42
N ASP A 15 23.47 6.96 1.26
CA ASP A 15 24.04 6.52 -0.01
C ASP A 15 22.97 5.83 -0.88
N TRP A 16 22.26 6.63 -1.66
CA TRP A 16 21.24 6.17 -2.61
C TRP A 16 21.78 5.21 -3.67
N ASN A 17 22.99 5.45 -4.16
CA ASN A 17 23.57 4.63 -5.22
C ASN A 17 23.83 3.21 -4.72
N ARG A 18 24.38 3.09 -3.51
CA ARG A 18 24.57 1.79 -2.86
C ARG A 18 23.25 1.10 -2.56
N LEU A 19 22.24 1.83 -2.04
CA LEU A 19 20.93 1.27 -1.75
C LEU A 19 20.24 0.75 -3.02
N ARG A 20 20.24 1.51 -4.11
CA ARG A 20 19.63 1.11 -5.39
C ARG A 20 20.31 -0.13 -5.97
N ARG A 21 21.65 -0.16 -6.01
CA ARG A 21 22.39 -1.35 -6.46
C ARG A 21 22.08 -2.59 -5.62
N TYR A 22 21.93 -2.41 -4.30
CA TYR A 22 21.58 -3.50 -3.42
C TYR A 22 20.13 -3.96 -3.62
N ALA A 23 19.18 -3.03 -3.78
CA ALA A 23 17.79 -3.33 -4.10
C ALA A 23 17.66 -4.11 -5.42
N GLU A 24 18.34 -3.67 -6.48
CA GLU A 24 18.41 -4.39 -7.76
C GLU A 24 18.96 -5.81 -7.59
N LYS A 25 20.05 -5.96 -6.83
CA LYS A 25 20.61 -7.28 -6.53
C LYS A 25 19.57 -8.17 -5.84
N VAL A 26 18.94 -7.66 -4.77
CA VAL A 26 17.94 -8.40 -4.01
C VAL A 26 16.74 -8.77 -4.88
N ALA A 27 16.24 -7.87 -5.73
CA ALA A 27 15.12 -8.15 -6.63
C ALA A 27 15.41 -9.28 -7.62
N ARG A 28 16.65 -9.37 -8.12
CA ARG A 28 17.07 -10.47 -9.02
C ARG A 28 17.27 -11.80 -8.31
N GLU A 29 17.74 -11.78 -7.07
CA GLU A 29 18.21 -12.98 -6.38
C GLU A 29 17.21 -13.53 -5.36
N THR A 30 16.21 -12.74 -4.94
CA THR A 30 15.20 -13.17 -3.97
C THR A 30 14.34 -14.32 -4.52
N ARG A 31 14.05 -15.28 -3.65
CA ARG A 31 13.14 -16.41 -3.93
C ARG A 31 11.82 -16.31 -3.18
N VAL A 32 11.64 -15.24 -2.39
CA VAL A 32 10.42 -15.01 -1.62
C VAL A 32 9.24 -14.88 -2.60
N PRO A 33 8.15 -15.65 -2.40
CA PRO A 33 6.97 -15.50 -3.25
C PRO A 33 6.34 -14.11 -3.06
N ARG A 34 5.87 -13.54 -4.17
CA ARG A 34 5.12 -12.27 -4.16
C ARG A 34 3.68 -12.54 -3.75
N ARG A 35 3.02 -11.53 -3.18
CA ARG A 35 1.59 -11.64 -2.85
C ARG A 35 0.78 -11.80 -4.14
N THR A 36 -0.35 -12.49 -4.03
CA THR A 36 -1.32 -12.60 -5.10
C THR A 36 -2.59 -11.87 -4.73
N ARG A 37 -3.24 -11.23 -5.70
CA ARG A 37 -4.55 -10.61 -5.52
C ARG A 37 -5.57 -11.21 -6.48
N GLN A 38 -6.84 -11.17 -6.08
CA GLN A 38 -7.94 -11.48 -6.98
C GLN A 38 -8.31 -10.23 -7.77
N VAL A 39 -8.41 -10.37 -9.08
CA VAL A 39 -8.86 -9.34 -10.01
C VAL A 39 -10.02 -9.90 -10.80
N VAL A 40 -11.01 -9.07 -11.10
CA VAL A 40 -12.14 -9.44 -11.96
C VAL A 40 -11.84 -8.92 -13.35
N GLU A 41 -11.73 -9.83 -14.31
CA GLU A 41 -11.60 -9.49 -15.72
C GLU A 41 -12.97 -9.63 -16.39
N ARG A 42 -13.42 -8.58 -17.07
CA ARG A 42 -14.62 -8.62 -17.89
C ARG A 42 -14.30 -9.30 -19.21
N SER A 43 -14.84 -10.50 -19.39
CA SER A 43 -14.71 -11.27 -20.63
C SER A 43 -16.02 -11.24 -21.40
N GLU A 44 -15.95 -10.84 -22.67
CA GLU A 44 -17.07 -10.97 -23.59
C GLU A 44 -17.18 -12.43 -24.06
N ARG A 45 -18.36 -13.01 -23.91
CA ARG A 45 -18.70 -14.36 -24.37
C ARG A 45 -19.92 -14.29 -25.28
N THR A 46 -20.01 -15.21 -26.22
CA THR A 46 -21.17 -15.35 -27.09
C THR A 46 -21.98 -16.57 -26.68
N ARG A 47 -23.30 -16.40 -26.54
CA ARG A 47 -24.24 -17.53 -26.44
C ARG A 47 -25.22 -17.50 -27.59
N GLN A 48 -25.67 -18.68 -28.02
CA GLN A 48 -26.80 -18.76 -28.94
C GLN A 48 -28.10 -18.64 -28.15
N VAL A 49 -28.98 -17.74 -28.58
CA VAL A 49 -30.28 -17.52 -27.96
C VAL A 49 -31.35 -17.70 -29.03
N ARG A 50 -32.46 -18.36 -28.68
CA ARG A 50 -33.61 -18.49 -29.58
C ARG A 50 -34.30 -17.13 -29.72
N SER A 51 -34.70 -16.79 -30.94
CA SER A 51 -35.37 -15.53 -31.27
C SER A 51 -36.50 -15.73 -32.31
N GLY A 52 -37.44 -14.79 -32.36
CA GLY A 52 -38.60 -14.80 -33.27
C GLY A 52 -39.86 -15.49 -32.70
N LEU A 53 -40.99 -15.35 -33.39
CA LEU A 53 -42.24 -16.03 -33.02
C LEU A 53 -42.00 -17.56 -33.06
N PHE A 54 -42.29 -18.24 -31.95
CA PHE A 54 -42.03 -19.68 -31.72
C PHE A 54 -40.56 -20.13 -31.61
N GLY A 55 -39.59 -19.21 -31.54
CA GLY A 55 -38.18 -19.56 -31.32
C GLY A 55 -37.52 -20.32 -32.47
N LEU A 56 -38.00 -20.11 -33.69
CA LEU A 56 -37.55 -20.77 -34.92
C LEU A 56 -36.18 -20.28 -35.43
N PHE A 57 -35.67 -19.15 -34.91
CA PHE A 57 -34.36 -18.60 -35.29
C PHE A 57 -33.38 -18.65 -34.11
N THR A 58 -32.09 -18.76 -34.41
CA THR A 58 -31.02 -18.59 -33.42
C THR A 58 -30.20 -17.35 -33.77
N ARG A 59 -29.91 -16.52 -32.77
CA ARG A 59 -28.99 -15.40 -32.90
C ARG A 59 -27.85 -15.55 -31.89
N GLN A 60 -26.66 -15.10 -32.26
CA GLN A 60 -25.58 -14.94 -31.29
C GLN A 60 -25.82 -13.67 -30.49
N GLU A 61 -25.77 -13.78 -29.17
CA GLU A 61 -25.84 -12.67 -28.24
C GLU A 61 -24.53 -12.61 -27.47
N THR A 62 -23.83 -11.47 -27.57
CA THR A 62 -22.66 -11.19 -26.74
C THR A 62 -23.13 -10.78 -25.35
N TYR A 63 -22.54 -11.38 -24.33
CA TYR A 63 -22.75 -11.03 -22.94
C TYR A 63 -21.41 -10.96 -22.22
N THR A 64 -21.30 -10.04 -21.26
CA THR A 64 -20.10 -9.89 -20.45
C THR A 64 -20.21 -10.76 -19.21
N VAL A 65 -19.13 -11.47 -18.90
CA VAL A 65 -18.99 -12.24 -17.66
C VAL A 65 -17.79 -11.72 -16.90
N ASP A 66 -17.98 -11.49 -15.61
CA ASP A 66 -16.92 -11.23 -14.66
C ASP A 66 -16.21 -12.56 -14.34
N VAL A 67 -14.95 -12.68 -14.77
CA VAL A 67 -14.13 -13.87 -14.55
C VAL A 67 -13.09 -13.54 -13.47
N PRO A 68 -13.12 -14.21 -12.31
CA PRO A 68 -12.10 -14.02 -11.29
C PRO A 68 -10.77 -14.60 -11.79
N ARG A 69 -9.71 -13.80 -11.67
CA ARG A 69 -8.33 -14.19 -11.93
C ARG A 69 -7.45 -13.85 -10.75
N THR A 70 -6.47 -14.72 -10.52
CA THR A 70 -5.41 -14.45 -9.54
C THR A 70 -4.22 -13.84 -10.26
N GLU A 71 -3.89 -12.59 -9.91
CA GLU A 71 -2.68 -11.92 -10.38
C GLU A 71 -1.60 -11.97 -9.31
N THR A 72 -0.34 -12.12 -9.73
CA THR A 72 0.80 -11.97 -8.82
C THR A 72 1.26 -10.52 -8.86
N GLU A 73 1.40 -9.90 -7.69
CA GLU A 73 1.91 -8.53 -7.59
C GLU A 73 3.34 -8.45 -8.15
N ASP A 74 3.72 -7.29 -8.67
CA ASP A 74 5.04 -7.02 -9.26
C ASP A 74 6.04 -6.41 -8.24
N PHE A 75 5.76 -6.58 -6.96
CA PHE A 75 6.59 -6.10 -5.86
C PHE A 75 6.56 -7.00 -4.62
N TRP A 76 7.53 -6.79 -3.74
CA TRP A 76 7.56 -7.29 -2.37
C TRP A 76 7.39 -6.13 -1.39
N VAL A 77 6.50 -6.30 -0.41
CA VAL A 77 6.33 -5.33 0.68
C VAL A 77 7.46 -5.53 1.70
N LEU A 78 8.20 -4.47 1.97
CA LEU A 78 9.30 -4.44 2.95
C LEU A 78 8.79 -4.00 4.33
N GLN A 79 7.87 -3.04 4.36
CA GLN A 79 7.21 -2.53 5.55
C GLN A 79 5.87 -1.92 5.15
N SER A 80 4.90 -1.94 6.07
CA SER A 80 3.62 -1.26 5.92
C SER A 80 3.42 -0.31 7.10
N ARG A 81 2.74 0.81 6.86
CA ARG A 81 2.29 1.74 7.90
C ARG A 81 0.90 2.27 7.55
N SER A 82 0.12 2.69 8.53
CA SER A 82 -1.25 3.17 8.36
C SER A 82 -1.47 4.55 8.94
N TRP A 83 -2.42 5.24 8.33
CA TRP A 83 -3.01 6.46 8.85
C TRP A 83 -4.53 6.34 8.71
N HIS A 84 -5.25 6.70 9.76
CA HIS A 84 -6.68 6.56 9.84
C HIS A 84 -7.27 7.82 10.49
N LYS A 85 -8.33 8.35 9.90
CA LYS A 85 -9.04 9.52 10.39
C LYS A 85 -10.54 9.28 10.31
N LYS A 86 -11.22 9.48 11.43
CA LYS A 86 -12.67 9.62 11.49
C LYS A 86 -13.05 11.06 11.73
N GLU A 87 -14.05 11.54 11.01
CA GLU A 87 -14.63 12.86 11.18
C GLU A 87 -16.16 12.75 11.26
N ARG A 88 -16.73 13.20 12.37
CA ARG A 88 -18.19 13.26 12.52
C ARG A 88 -18.75 14.52 11.86
N GLY A 89 -19.76 14.37 11.01
CA GLY A 89 -20.43 15.47 10.33
C GLY A 89 -21.23 16.38 11.29
N GLN A 90 -21.36 17.66 10.95
CA GLN A 90 -22.30 18.56 11.64
C GLN A 90 -23.66 18.57 10.94
N GLY A 91 -24.75 18.48 11.72
CA GLY A 91 -26.10 18.59 11.18
C GLY A 91 -26.37 17.50 10.13
N ASN A 92 -26.52 17.91 8.87
CA ASN A 92 -26.79 17.05 7.72
C ASN A 92 -25.54 16.60 6.96
N GLN A 93 -24.32 16.96 7.42
CA GLN A 93 -23.08 16.46 6.83
C GLN A 93 -22.90 14.97 7.15
N ALA A 94 -22.22 14.27 6.23
CA ALA A 94 -21.84 12.88 6.42
C ALA A 94 -20.75 12.74 7.48
N ASP A 95 -20.70 11.57 8.11
CA ASP A 95 -19.48 11.14 8.79
C ASP A 95 -18.50 10.60 7.74
N GLU A 96 -17.22 10.91 7.87
CA GLU A 96 -16.17 10.45 6.97
C GLU A 96 -15.19 9.55 7.73
N ASP A 97 -14.87 8.41 7.15
CA ASP A 97 -13.82 7.51 7.61
C ASP A 97 -12.78 7.36 6.50
N VAL A 98 -11.57 7.89 6.72
CA VAL A 98 -10.47 7.87 5.75
C VAL A 98 -9.37 6.97 6.29
N THR A 99 -9.03 5.94 5.53
CA THR A 99 -7.91 5.04 5.82
C THR A 99 -6.89 5.10 4.70
N ALA A 100 -5.62 5.32 5.03
CA ALA A 100 -4.50 5.28 4.11
C ALA A 100 -3.48 4.23 4.57
N LEU A 101 -3.17 3.28 3.69
CA LEU A 101 -2.12 2.27 3.86
C LEU A 101 -0.92 2.63 2.99
N TYR A 102 0.25 2.72 3.62
CA TYR A 102 1.54 3.03 3.00
C TYR A 102 2.39 1.76 2.98
N ASP A 103 2.49 1.13 1.81
CA ASP A 103 3.35 -0.02 1.58
C ASP A 103 4.67 0.42 0.96
N TYR A 104 5.76 0.19 1.68
CA TYR A 104 7.12 0.44 1.22
C TYR A 104 7.64 -0.81 0.53
N CYS A 105 7.88 -0.72 -0.78
CA CYS A 105 8.01 -1.88 -1.65
C CYS A 105 9.35 -1.93 -2.40
N LEU A 106 9.81 -3.16 -2.65
CA LEU A 106 10.82 -3.48 -3.67
C LEU A 106 10.11 -4.03 -4.91
N THR A 107 10.24 -3.38 -6.07
CA THR A 107 9.67 -3.90 -7.32
C THR A 107 10.54 -5.01 -7.92
N VAL A 108 9.98 -5.83 -8.80
CA VAL A 108 10.72 -6.87 -9.54
C VAL A 108 11.88 -6.33 -10.38
N LYS A 109 11.86 -5.04 -10.71
CA LYS A 109 12.93 -4.36 -11.46
C LYS A 109 14.00 -3.75 -10.53
N GLY A 110 13.91 -3.93 -9.22
CA GLY A 110 14.82 -3.34 -8.25
C GLY A 110 14.45 -1.91 -7.82
N GLY A 111 13.29 -1.41 -8.23
CA GLY A 111 12.81 -0.10 -7.84
C GLY A 111 12.37 -0.07 -6.38
N LEU A 112 12.61 1.05 -5.70
CA LEU A 112 12.14 1.32 -4.35
C LEU A 112 10.99 2.32 -4.43
N VAL A 113 9.79 1.89 -4.10
CA VAL A 113 8.56 2.69 -4.24
C VAL A 113 7.71 2.66 -2.97
N VAL A 114 6.93 3.70 -2.75
CA VAL A 114 5.85 3.76 -1.76
C VAL A 114 4.54 3.67 -2.51
N ARG A 115 3.74 2.66 -2.18
CA ARG A 115 2.39 2.49 -2.69
C ARG A 115 1.41 2.96 -1.61
N VAL A 116 0.59 3.94 -1.94
CA VAL A 116 -0.40 4.51 -1.02
C VAL A 116 -1.79 4.12 -1.50
N THR A 117 -2.47 3.29 -0.73
CA THR A 117 -3.89 2.96 -0.94
C THR A 117 -4.71 3.80 0.03
N SER A 118 -5.57 4.66 -0.47
CA SER A 118 -6.51 5.44 0.34
C SER A 118 -7.92 4.97 0.08
N GLU A 119 -8.69 4.78 1.14
CA GLU A 119 -10.10 4.42 1.13
C GLU A 119 -10.85 5.45 1.98
N THR A 120 -11.93 5.99 1.44
CA THR A 120 -12.78 6.99 2.10
C THR A 120 -14.21 6.50 2.07
N ASP A 121 -14.75 6.22 3.26
CA ASP A 121 -16.15 5.88 3.46
C ASP A 121 -16.92 7.09 3.98
N CYS A 122 -17.99 7.47 3.29
CA CYS A 122 -18.89 8.55 3.69
C CYS A 122 -20.25 7.98 4.12
N PHE A 123 -20.63 8.23 5.37
CA PHE A 123 -21.88 7.78 5.97
C PHE A 123 -22.88 8.93 6.07
N PHE A 124 -23.83 8.97 5.15
CA PHE A 124 -24.90 9.97 5.13
C PHE A 124 -26.07 9.52 6.03
N LYS A 125 -26.60 10.43 6.85
CA LYS A 125 -27.73 10.14 7.74
C LYS A 125 -28.98 9.80 6.92
N GLY A 126 -29.38 8.53 6.92
CA GLY A 126 -30.59 8.05 6.23
C GLY A 126 -30.45 7.86 4.71
N ALA A 127 -29.22 7.89 4.16
CA ALA A 127 -28.95 7.65 2.74
C ALA A 127 -27.88 6.56 2.55
N LEU A 128 -27.55 6.27 1.28
CA LEU A 128 -26.55 5.27 0.92
C LEU A 128 -25.15 5.68 1.37
N THR A 129 -24.37 4.69 1.82
CA THR A 129 -22.93 4.83 2.04
C THR A 129 -22.22 4.96 0.69
N PHE A 130 -21.27 5.89 0.60
CA PHE A 130 -20.35 6.01 -0.53
C PHE A 130 -18.95 5.57 -0.08
N SER A 131 -18.26 4.82 -0.93
CA SER A 131 -16.87 4.41 -0.69
C SER A 131 -16.07 4.72 -1.94
N ASP A 132 -14.97 5.46 -1.78
CA ASP A 132 -13.98 5.70 -2.82
C ASP A 132 -12.65 5.08 -2.43
N ARG A 133 -11.98 4.46 -3.41
CA ARG A 133 -10.67 3.85 -3.20
C ARG A 133 -9.72 4.25 -4.31
N THR A 134 -8.62 4.87 -3.90
CA THR A 134 -7.54 5.28 -4.80
C THR A 134 -6.25 4.56 -4.45
N THR A 135 -5.38 4.37 -5.45
CA THR A 135 -4.05 3.84 -5.23
C THR A 135 -3.06 4.61 -6.07
N SER A 136 -1.98 5.07 -5.43
CA SER A 136 -0.86 5.74 -6.09
C SER A 136 0.44 5.04 -5.78
N GLU A 137 1.43 5.22 -6.64
CA GLU A 137 2.77 4.68 -6.47
C GLU A 137 3.79 5.78 -6.78
N ASN A 138 4.74 5.97 -5.87
CA ASN A 138 5.76 7.01 -5.98
C ASN A 138 7.14 6.44 -5.63
N PRO A 139 8.24 6.92 -6.25
CA PRO A 139 9.58 6.56 -5.81
C PRO A 139 9.80 6.93 -4.33
N MET A 140 10.52 6.08 -3.58
CA MET A 140 10.89 6.41 -2.20
C MET A 140 11.77 7.66 -2.15
N THR A 141 11.47 8.53 -1.20
CA THR A 141 12.26 9.69 -0.81
C THR A 141 13.23 9.36 0.31
N ALA A 142 14.11 10.32 0.68
CA ALA A 142 15.01 10.13 1.81
C ALA A 142 14.24 9.95 3.12
N ASP A 143 13.14 10.68 3.29
CA ASP A 143 12.29 10.60 4.47
C ASP A 143 11.66 9.21 4.61
N ASP A 144 11.19 8.63 3.50
CA ASP A 144 10.66 7.25 3.47
C ASP A 144 11.70 6.23 3.91
N VAL A 145 12.95 6.39 3.45
CA VAL A 145 14.05 5.50 3.85
C VAL A 145 14.34 5.64 5.35
N MET A 146 14.30 6.87 5.87
CA MET A 146 14.54 7.13 7.28
C MET A 146 13.48 6.48 8.17
N LEU A 147 12.25 6.25 7.71
CA LEU A 147 11.21 5.54 8.48
C LEU A 147 11.64 4.14 8.92
N PHE A 148 12.53 3.48 8.18
CA PHE A 148 13.04 2.17 8.55
C PHE A 148 14.04 2.22 9.72
N ASP A 149 14.65 3.39 9.95
CA ASP A 149 15.66 3.60 10.97
C ASP A 149 15.09 3.95 12.35
N PHE A 150 13.79 4.25 12.44
CA PHE A 150 13.10 4.62 13.67
C PHE A 150 11.99 3.62 14.03
N GLU A 151 11.58 3.60 15.29
CA GLU A 151 10.28 3.02 15.67
C GLU A 151 9.13 3.79 15.02
N ALA A 152 8.01 3.11 14.82
CA ALA A 152 6.79 3.77 14.39
C ALA A 152 6.17 4.48 15.59
N GLU A 153 5.87 5.76 15.46
CA GLU A 153 5.14 6.49 16.48
C GLU A 153 3.67 6.07 16.40
N ARG A 154 3.21 5.30 17.39
CA ARG A 154 1.78 5.00 17.52
C ARG A 154 1.10 6.19 18.16
N TYR A 155 0.28 6.85 17.38
CA TYR A 155 -0.43 8.06 17.78
C TYR A 155 -1.93 7.85 17.69
N TYR A 156 -2.63 8.12 18.79
CA TYR A 156 -4.09 8.22 18.84
C TYR A 156 -4.45 9.59 19.41
N ARG A 157 -5.32 10.32 18.71
CA ARG A 157 -5.88 11.57 19.22
C ARG A 157 -7.34 11.69 18.87
N GLU A 158 -8.12 12.01 19.88
CA GLU A 158 -9.52 12.40 19.73
C GLU A 158 -9.69 13.87 20.13
N LYS A 159 -10.27 14.68 19.25
CA LYS A 159 -10.57 16.08 19.52
C LYS A 159 -11.88 16.49 18.87
N GLY A 160 -12.92 16.59 19.71
CA GLY A 160 -14.25 17.00 19.26
C GLY A 160 -14.84 15.97 18.29
N ARG A 161 -14.89 16.32 17.00
CA ARG A 161 -15.45 15.47 15.95
C ARG A 161 -14.42 14.64 15.21
N PHE A 162 -13.14 14.81 15.52
CA PHE A 162 -12.04 14.15 14.83
C PHE A 162 -11.40 13.09 15.70
N THR A 163 -11.19 11.91 15.13
CA THR A 163 -10.33 10.87 15.68
C THR A 163 -9.24 10.58 14.67
N ILE A 164 -7.99 10.56 15.09
CA ILE A 164 -6.84 10.19 14.25
C ILE A 164 -6.08 9.05 14.94
N GLU A 165 -5.81 8.00 14.20
CA GLU A 165 -4.94 6.89 14.60
C GLU A 165 -3.89 6.66 13.52
N THR A 166 -2.62 6.57 13.88
CA THR A 166 -1.55 6.34 12.90
C THR A 166 -0.32 5.69 13.50
N ASP A 167 0.38 4.91 12.67
CA ASP A 167 1.78 4.52 12.87
C ASP A 167 2.67 4.94 11.68
N ARG A 168 2.17 5.87 10.86
CA ARG A 168 2.83 6.37 9.65
C ARG A 168 4.14 7.08 9.96
N ASP A 169 4.15 7.90 10.99
CA ASP A 169 5.26 8.79 11.28
C ASP A 169 6.33 8.09 12.16
N PRO A 170 7.60 8.48 12.05
CA PRO A 170 8.67 7.90 12.85
C PRO A 170 8.73 8.52 14.25
N ASP A 171 8.93 7.70 15.28
CA ASP A 171 9.29 8.22 16.60
C ASP A 171 10.76 8.66 16.56
N HIS A 172 10.99 9.95 16.32
CA HIS A 172 12.32 10.56 16.25
C HIS A 172 13.11 10.50 17.57
N LYS A 173 12.52 10.02 18.67
CA LYS A 173 13.22 9.76 19.94
C LYS A 173 13.72 8.32 20.01
N ARG A 174 13.16 7.40 19.22
CA ARG A 174 13.45 5.97 19.22
C ARG A 174 14.14 5.52 17.94
N LEU A 175 15.42 5.85 17.87
CA LEU A 175 16.31 5.40 16.81
C LEU A 175 16.62 3.90 16.97
N LYS A 176 16.53 3.13 15.88
CA LYS A 176 16.88 1.70 15.82
C LYS A 176 18.29 1.47 15.29
N HIS A 177 18.79 2.35 14.42
CA HIS A 177 20.01 2.11 13.65
C HIS A 177 20.95 3.30 13.67
N HIS A 178 22.25 3.04 13.57
CA HIS A 178 23.30 4.05 13.78
C HIS A 178 23.56 4.96 12.55
N ALA A 179 23.03 4.62 11.37
CA ALA A 179 23.23 5.39 10.14
C ALA A 179 21.97 5.33 9.25
N LYS A 180 21.79 6.37 8.43
CA LYS A 180 20.66 6.51 7.50
C LYS A 180 20.61 5.35 6.49
N GLY A 181 19.44 4.74 6.32
CA GLY A 181 19.19 3.68 5.34
C GLY A 181 19.66 2.28 5.75
N VAL A 182 20.19 2.12 6.96
CA VAL A 182 20.53 0.79 7.51
C VAL A 182 19.29 -0.06 7.69
N GLY A 183 18.18 0.52 8.17
CA GLY A 183 16.92 -0.19 8.34
C GLY A 183 16.38 -0.74 7.03
N LEU A 184 16.40 0.06 5.96
CA LEU A 184 16.00 -0.40 4.63
C LEU A 184 16.94 -1.50 4.12
N SER A 185 18.26 -1.33 4.29
CA SER A 185 19.24 -2.36 3.91
C SER A 185 18.98 -3.69 4.63
N LEU A 186 18.61 -3.65 5.91
CA LEU A 186 18.25 -4.83 6.68
C LEU A 186 16.93 -5.44 6.22
N ALA A 187 15.92 -4.63 5.87
CA ALA A 187 14.66 -5.12 5.30
C ALA A 187 14.90 -5.85 3.96
N LEU A 188 15.71 -5.26 3.07
CA LEU A 188 16.13 -5.90 1.81
C LEU A 188 16.92 -7.19 2.05
N LYS A 189 17.84 -7.20 3.02
CA LYS A 189 18.58 -8.41 3.41
C LYS A 189 17.65 -9.53 3.89
N ARG A 190 16.61 -9.22 4.66
CA ARG A 190 15.62 -10.22 5.12
C ARG A 190 14.86 -10.84 3.94
N LEU A 191 14.59 -10.07 2.91
CA LEU A 191 13.97 -10.60 1.69
C LEU A 191 14.93 -11.55 0.96
N HIS A 192 16.21 -11.19 0.88
CA HIS A 192 17.22 -12.00 0.18
C HIS A 192 17.56 -13.33 0.89
N GLN A 193 17.46 -13.36 2.21
CA GLN A 193 17.84 -14.52 3.04
C GLN A 193 16.69 -15.50 3.33
N ARG A 194 15.47 -15.21 2.88
CA ARG A 194 14.29 -16.08 3.01
C ARG A 194 14.09 -16.89 1.73
#